data_AF-A0A946TL96-F1
#
_entry.id   AF-A0A946TL96-F1
#
_cell.length_a   1.000
_cell.length_b   1.000
_cell.length_c   1.000
_cell.angle_alpha   90.00
_cell.angle_beta   90.00
_cell.angle_gamma   90.00
#
_symmetry.space_group_name_H-M   'P 1'
#
loop_
_entity.id
_entity.type
_entity.pdbx_description
1 polymer ?
#
loop_
_entity_poly.entity_id
_entity_poly.type
_entity_poly.pdbx_seq_one_letter_code
_entity_poly.pdbx_strand_id
1 'polypeptide(L)'
;MKNILLIITLFISWDAFAENKVWFCVTENRAGLNYKEGAWEVGEFMPPLRMIVNQQDNTLLFLNQPYKIFPECSTRYTIEQTIRCNYEAGVFELNPNTKRATSFGLMDMFGNYEDTLSVSAWKCESF
;
A
#
# COMPACT_ATOMS: atom_id res chain seq x y z
N MET A 1 -0.22 -52.05 13.80
CA MET A 1 -0.27 -50.94 12.82
C MET A 1 -1.53 -50.09 13.02
N LYS A 2 -1.66 -49.38 14.15
CA LYS A 2 -2.82 -48.50 14.45
C LYS A 2 -2.43 -47.09 14.95
N ASN A 3 -1.15 -46.87 15.28
CA ASN A 3 -0.71 -45.62 15.92
C ASN A 3 -0.01 -44.63 14.97
N ILE A 4 0.21 -45.00 13.71
CA ILE A 4 0.87 -44.12 12.72
C ILE A 4 -0.15 -43.16 12.09
N LEU A 5 -1.42 -43.56 11.96
CA LEU A 5 -2.46 -42.71 11.36
C LEU A 5 -2.73 -41.44 12.18
N LEU A 6 -2.67 -41.55 13.51
CA LEU A 6 -2.97 -40.43 14.42
C LEU A 6 -1.95 -39.29 14.31
N ILE A 7 -0.69 -39.65 14.03
CA ILE A 7 0.43 -38.70 13.92
C ILE A 7 0.30 -37.88 12.63
N ILE A 8 -0.09 -38.52 11.51
CA ILE A 8 -0.23 -37.83 10.22
C ILE A 8 -1.42 -36.84 10.25
N THR A 9 -2.53 -37.18 10.90
CA THR A 9 -3.66 -36.23 11.07
C THR A 9 -3.32 -35.01 11.90
N LEU A 10 -2.41 -35.13 12.88
CA LEU A 10 -1.97 -34.01 13.73
C LEU A 10 -1.10 -33.00 12.95
N PHE A 11 -0.29 -33.48 12.00
CA PHE A 11 0.50 -32.60 11.13
C PHE A 11 -0.36 -31.89 10.07
N ILE A 12 -1.34 -32.59 9.48
CA ILE A 12 -2.25 -32.00 8.49
C ILE A 12 -3.17 -30.93 9.12
N SER A 13 -3.50 -31.05 10.42
CA SER A 13 -4.26 -30.00 11.13
C SER A 13 -3.44 -28.75 11.49
N TRP A 14 -2.10 -28.78 11.36
CA TRP A 14 -1.25 -27.61 11.63
C TRP A 14 -1.08 -26.72 10.40
N ASP A 15 -1.08 -27.31 9.19
CA ASP A 15 -1.05 -26.57 7.92
C ASP A 15 -2.38 -25.86 7.60
N ALA A 16 -3.43 -26.08 8.41
CA ALA A 16 -4.74 -25.45 8.22
C ALA A 16 -4.86 -24.04 8.82
N PHE A 17 -3.86 -23.57 9.57
CA PHE A 17 -3.76 -22.15 9.94
C PHE A 17 -3.07 -21.39 8.82
N ALA A 18 -3.77 -21.18 7.71
CA ALA A 18 -3.41 -20.12 6.77
C ALA A 18 -3.23 -18.83 7.59
N GLU A 19 -1.98 -18.39 7.67
CA GLU A 19 -1.44 -17.53 8.71
C GLU A 19 -2.02 -16.11 8.62
N ASN A 20 -3.08 -15.83 9.39
CA ASN A 20 -3.43 -14.45 9.68
C ASN A 20 -2.29 -13.83 10.50
N LYS A 21 -1.37 -13.15 9.81
CA LYS A 21 -0.23 -12.43 10.39
C LYS A 21 -0.58 -10.96 10.54
N VAL A 22 -0.15 -10.37 11.64
CA VAL A 22 -0.30 -8.93 11.89
C VAL A 22 1.02 -8.24 11.57
N TRP A 23 0.96 -7.16 10.80
CA TRP A 23 2.09 -6.35 10.39
C TRP A 23 1.98 -4.95 10.96
N PHE A 24 3.10 -4.41 11.42
CA PHE A 24 3.24 -3.02 11.82
C PHE A 24 3.91 -2.26 10.68
N CYS A 25 3.17 -1.34 10.06
CA CYS A 25 3.64 -0.61 8.88
C CYS A 25 3.82 0.88 9.18
N VAL A 26 4.90 1.45 8.63
CA VAL A 26 5.18 2.89 8.64
C VAL A 26 5.56 3.35 7.24
N THR A 27 5.11 4.54 6.83
CA THR A 27 5.55 5.11 5.55
C THR A 27 6.95 5.71 5.69
N GLU A 28 7.90 5.28 4.87
CA GLU A 28 9.23 5.91 4.81
C GLU A 28 9.22 7.18 3.95
N ASN A 29 8.41 7.18 2.88
CA ASN A 29 8.17 8.34 2.03
C ASN A 29 6.70 8.41 1.65
N ARG A 30 6.16 9.62 1.58
CA ARG A 30 4.75 9.85 1.24
C ARG A 30 4.58 11.17 0.53
N ALA A 31 3.91 11.16 -0.61
CA ALA A 31 3.61 12.36 -1.38
C ALA A 31 2.12 12.44 -1.68
N GLY A 32 1.59 13.65 -1.60
CA GLY A 32 0.20 13.95 -1.93
C GLY A 32 0.05 14.52 -3.34
N LEU A 33 -1.12 14.31 -3.93
CA LEU A 33 -1.61 15.15 -5.03
C LEU A 33 -2.79 15.98 -4.52
N ASN A 34 -2.81 17.25 -4.89
CA ASN A 34 -3.94 18.15 -4.64
C ASN A 34 -4.56 18.52 -5.99
N TYR A 35 -5.88 18.48 -6.09
CA TYR A 35 -6.56 18.97 -7.28
C TYR A 35 -6.78 20.47 -7.17
N LYS A 36 -6.20 21.25 -8.08
CA LYS A 36 -6.34 22.71 -8.14
C LYS A 36 -6.43 23.14 -9.60
N GLU A 37 -7.29 24.13 -9.85
CA GLU A 37 -7.39 24.79 -11.17
C GLU A 37 -7.57 23.83 -12.36
N GLY A 38 -8.23 22.67 -12.16
CA GLY A 38 -8.48 21.68 -13.23
C GLY A 38 -7.38 20.63 -13.41
N ALA A 39 -6.34 20.62 -12.56
CA ALA A 39 -5.23 19.68 -12.66
C ALA A 39 -4.82 19.10 -11.30
N TRP A 40 -4.27 17.89 -11.32
CA TRP A 40 -3.62 17.29 -10.15
C TRP A 40 -2.16 17.72 -10.05
N GLU A 41 -1.83 18.43 -8.98
CA GLU A 41 -0.48 18.90 -8.70
C GLU A 41 0.15 18.13 -7.54
N VAL A 42 1.45 17.87 -7.64
CA VAL A 42 2.23 17.30 -6.54
C VAL A 42 2.27 18.31 -5.39
N GLY A 43 1.64 17.96 -4.27
CA GLY A 43 1.69 18.74 -3.04
C GLY A 43 2.99 18.54 -2.29
N GLU A 44 3.06 19.10 -1.08
CA GLU A 44 4.17 18.83 -0.17
C GLU A 44 4.25 17.34 0.21
N PHE A 45 5.46 16.90 0.55
CA PHE A 45 5.64 15.58 1.15
C PHE A 45 4.83 15.50 2.44
N MET A 46 4.05 14.44 2.56
CA MET A 46 3.14 14.25 3.67
C MET A 46 3.86 13.65 4.88
N PRO A 47 3.37 13.92 6.10
CA PRO A 47 3.95 13.31 7.30
C PRO A 47 3.83 11.78 7.28
N PRO A 48 4.75 11.07 7.96
CA PRO A 48 4.70 9.62 8.05
C PRO A 48 3.40 9.10 8.67
N LEU A 49 2.83 8.06 8.08
CA LEU A 49 1.65 7.36 8.59
C LEU A 49 2.06 6.01 9.17
N ARG A 50 1.46 5.64 10.30
CA ARG A 50 1.66 4.33 10.96
C ARG A 50 0.32 3.60 11.02
N MET A 51 0.32 2.30 10.75
CA MET A 51 -0.88 1.48 10.90
C MET A 51 -0.54 0.01 11.14
N ILE A 52 -1.54 -0.69 11.66
CA ILE A 52 -1.54 -2.14 11.81
C ILE A 52 -2.26 -2.72 10.60
N VAL A 53 -1.62 -3.66 9.92
CA VAL A 53 -2.08 -4.25 8.66
C VAL A 53 -2.22 -5.74 8.86
N ASN A 54 -3.37 -6.29 8.48
CA ASN A 54 -3.56 -7.74 8.54
C ASN A 54 -3.09 -8.36 7.23
N GLN A 55 -2.38 -9.48 7.31
CA GLN A 55 -2.12 -10.33 6.17
C GLN A 55 -3.18 -11.43 6.14
N GLN A 56 -3.83 -11.57 4.99
CA GLN A 56 -4.65 -12.73 4.68
C GLN A 56 -4.01 -13.44 3.50
N ASP A 57 -3.73 -14.73 3.67
CA ASP A 57 -2.89 -15.51 2.76
C ASP A 57 -1.52 -14.85 2.56
N ASN A 58 -1.26 -14.27 1.39
CA ASN A 58 -0.03 -13.53 1.06
C ASN A 58 -0.25 -12.04 0.76
N THR A 59 -1.44 -11.52 1.07
CA THR A 59 -1.84 -10.16 0.74
C THR A 59 -1.96 -9.32 2.01
N LEU A 60 -1.29 -8.16 2.02
CA LEU A 60 -1.42 -7.15 3.07
C LEU A 60 -2.70 -6.34 2.86
N LEU A 61 -3.58 -6.31 3.86
CA LEU A 61 -4.86 -5.62 3.86
C LEU A 61 -4.75 -4.34 4.69
N PHE A 62 -4.58 -3.20 4.01
CA PHE A 62 -4.50 -1.89 4.64
C PHE A 62 -5.91 -1.34 4.90
N LEU A 63 -6.36 -1.36 6.16
CA LEU A 63 -7.69 -0.90 6.57
C LEU A 63 -7.68 0.60 6.96
N ASN A 64 -8.79 1.30 6.73
CA ASN A 64 -9.04 2.68 7.19
C ASN A 64 -7.92 3.66 6.87
N GLN A 65 -7.64 3.85 5.59
CA GLN A 65 -6.69 4.84 5.15
C GLN A 65 -7.33 6.24 5.28
N PRO A 66 -6.70 7.20 5.98
CA PRO A 66 -7.28 8.52 6.26
C PRO A 66 -7.47 9.42 5.02
N TYR A 67 -7.08 8.94 3.86
CA TYR A 67 -7.18 9.61 2.57
C TYR A 67 -7.79 8.61 1.59
N LYS A 68 -8.50 9.10 0.56
CA LYS A 68 -8.91 8.27 -0.58
C LYS A 68 -7.66 7.83 -1.33
N ILE A 69 -7.00 6.81 -0.79
CA ILE A 69 -5.92 6.12 -1.45
C ILE A 69 -6.59 5.29 -2.54
N PHE A 70 -6.20 5.50 -3.78
CA PHE A 70 -6.54 4.53 -4.81
C PHE A 70 -5.85 3.23 -4.40
N PRO A 71 -6.59 2.12 -4.16
CA PRO A 71 -6.02 0.87 -3.65
C PRO A 71 -4.85 0.37 -4.52
N GLU A 72 -4.92 0.67 -5.81
CA GLU A 72 -3.91 0.36 -6.84
C GLU A 72 -2.55 1.06 -6.61
N CYS A 73 -2.52 2.13 -5.82
CA CYS A 73 -1.30 2.83 -5.44
C CYS A 73 -0.59 2.23 -4.21
N SER A 74 -1.20 1.26 -3.52
CA SER A 74 -0.65 0.65 -2.30
C SER A 74 0.08 -0.65 -2.62
N THR A 75 1.21 -0.58 -3.32
CA THR A 75 2.03 -1.77 -3.56
C THR A 75 3.02 -2.01 -2.43
N ARG A 76 3.28 -3.30 -2.12
CA ARG A 76 4.44 -3.69 -1.32
C ARG A 76 5.67 -3.34 -2.15
N TYR A 77 6.54 -2.47 -1.64
CA TYR A 77 7.70 -2.02 -2.40
C TYR A 77 8.98 -2.65 -1.84
N THR A 78 9.88 -3.01 -2.74
CA THR A 78 11.30 -3.25 -2.43
C THR A 78 12.05 -1.94 -2.64
N ILE A 79 13.02 -1.65 -1.77
CA ILE A 79 13.74 -0.37 -1.61
C ILE A 79 14.25 0.26 -2.93
N GLU A 80 14.40 -0.51 -3.99
CA GLU A 80 14.99 -0.09 -5.26
C GLU A 80 14.00 0.33 -6.35
N GLN A 81 12.69 0.24 -6.12
CA GLN A 81 11.70 0.53 -7.15
C GLN A 81 11.00 1.89 -6.96
N THR A 82 10.85 2.62 -8.07
CA THR A 82 9.94 3.77 -8.13
C THR A 82 8.52 3.23 -8.00
N ILE A 83 7.77 3.74 -7.03
CA ILE A 83 6.38 3.37 -6.82
C ILE A 83 5.57 4.13 -7.85
N ARG A 84 4.99 3.41 -8.80
CA ARG A 84 4.12 3.99 -9.84
C ARG A 84 2.68 3.61 -9.56
N CYS A 85 1.83 4.61 -9.51
CA CYS A 85 0.40 4.44 -9.52
C CYS A 85 -0.13 4.87 -10.88
N ASN A 86 -0.56 3.90 -11.68
CA ASN A 86 -1.18 4.15 -12.98
C ASN A 86 -2.68 4.32 -12.78
N TYR A 87 -3.25 5.27 -13.49
CA TYR A 87 -4.68 5.53 -13.56
C TYR A 87 -5.06 5.72 -15.04
N GLU A 88 -6.34 5.54 -15.37
CA GLU A 88 -6.84 5.65 -16.75
C GLU A 88 -6.45 6.98 -17.41
N ALA A 89 -6.44 8.06 -16.63
CA ALA A 89 -6.07 9.39 -17.10
C ALA A 89 -4.56 9.69 -17.02
N GLY A 90 -3.76 8.97 -16.21
CA GLY A 90 -2.35 9.31 -16.08
C GLY A 90 -1.59 8.52 -15.02
N VAL A 91 -0.41 9.00 -14.65
CA VAL A 91 0.52 8.29 -13.77
C VAL A 91 1.00 9.20 -12.64
N PHE A 92 1.02 8.67 -11.42
CA PHE A 92 1.71 9.30 -10.29
C PHE A 92 2.87 8.42 -9.83
N GLU A 93 4.08 8.98 -9.81
CA GLU A 93 5.30 8.27 -9.43
C GLU A 93 5.89 8.86 -8.15
N LEU A 94 6.33 7.99 -7.24
CA LEU A 94 7.13 8.33 -6.07
C LEU A 94 8.45 7.54 -6.12
N ASN A 95 9.57 8.26 -6.19
CA ASN A 95 10.88 7.68 -6.02
C ASN A 95 11.32 7.82 -4.55
N PRO A 96 11.30 6.74 -3.75
CA PRO A 96 11.61 6.80 -2.33
C PRO A 96 13.10 7.12 -2.07
N ASN A 97 13.99 6.80 -3.00
CA ASN A 97 15.44 7.04 -2.87
C ASN A 97 15.79 8.51 -3.07
N THR A 98 15.22 9.15 -4.09
CA THR A 98 15.47 10.56 -4.38
C THR A 98 14.54 11.50 -3.62
N LYS A 99 13.51 10.97 -2.93
CA LYS A 99 12.41 11.74 -2.35
C LYS A 99 11.81 12.71 -3.37
N ARG A 100 11.48 12.19 -4.55
CA ARG A 100 10.84 12.97 -5.63
C ARG A 100 9.52 12.32 -5.98
N ALA A 101 8.50 13.14 -6.20
CA ALA A 101 7.22 12.70 -6.71
C ALA A 101 6.86 13.50 -7.96
N THR A 102 6.23 12.84 -8.94
CA THR A 102 5.88 13.43 -10.24
C THR A 102 4.55 12.90 -10.73
N SER A 103 3.67 13.77 -11.24
CA SER A 103 2.44 13.40 -11.93
C SER A 103 2.55 13.67 -13.44
N PHE A 104 1.95 12.80 -14.25
CA PHE A 104 1.84 12.95 -15.70
C PHE A 104 0.44 12.58 -16.15
N GLY A 105 -0.17 13.37 -17.05
CA GLY A 105 -1.47 13.07 -17.65
C GLY A 105 -2.68 13.24 -16.74
N LEU A 106 -2.51 13.51 -15.44
CA LEU A 106 -3.60 13.66 -14.47
C LEU A 106 -4.39 14.98 -14.62
N MET A 107 -4.98 15.23 -15.79
CA MET A 107 -5.85 16.37 -16.11
C MET A 107 -7.30 15.91 -16.21
N ASP A 108 -8.26 16.77 -15.79
CA ASP A 108 -9.71 16.56 -15.94
C ASP A 108 -10.29 15.25 -15.35
N MET A 109 -9.57 14.58 -14.46
CA MET A 109 -10.17 13.53 -13.64
C MET A 109 -11.27 14.11 -12.76
N PHE A 110 -12.26 13.29 -12.41
CA PHE A 110 -13.41 13.57 -11.52
C PHE A 110 -13.03 14.00 -10.07
N GLY A 111 -11.86 14.61 -9.86
CA GLY A 111 -11.49 15.23 -8.60
C GLY A 111 -12.35 16.48 -8.38
N ASN A 112 -12.95 16.56 -7.21
CA ASN A 112 -13.45 17.83 -6.71
C ASN A 112 -12.26 18.70 -6.31
N TYR A 113 -12.47 20.02 -6.26
CA TYR A 113 -11.46 21.01 -5.86
C TYR A 113 -10.85 20.77 -4.46
N GLU A 114 -11.44 19.87 -3.68
CA GLU A 114 -11.02 19.52 -2.32
C GLU A 114 -10.46 18.10 -2.20
N ASP A 115 -10.45 17.31 -3.29
CA ASP A 115 -9.93 15.95 -3.21
C ASP A 115 -8.39 15.97 -3.08
N THR A 116 -7.90 15.11 -2.18
CA THR A 116 -6.48 14.87 -1.95
C THR A 116 -6.19 13.39 -2.15
N LEU A 117 -5.17 13.09 -2.93
CA LEU A 117 -4.67 11.73 -3.16
C LEU A 117 -3.29 11.57 -2.54
N SER A 118 -2.85 10.34 -2.31
CA SER A 118 -1.47 10.11 -1.87
C SER A 118 -0.91 8.78 -2.33
N VAL A 119 0.40 8.76 -2.60
CA VAL A 119 1.21 7.56 -2.79
C VAL A 119 2.20 7.44 -1.64
N SER A 120 2.36 6.21 -1.15
CA SER A 120 3.11 5.91 0.07
C SER A 120 4.05 4.73 -0.16
N ALA A 121 5.29 4.87 0.30
CA ALA A 121 6.25 3.78 0.43
C ALA A 121 6.16 3.18 1.83
N TRP A 122 5.56 2.00 1.98
CA TRP A 122 5.34 1.31 3.26
C TRP A 122 6.46 0.33 3.66
N LYS A 123 7.08 0.54 4.81
CA LYS A 123 7.93 -0.46 5.47
C LYS A 123 7.10 -1.18 6.52
N CYS A 124 7.04 -2.51 6.44
CA CYS A 124 6.23 -3.34 7.30
C CYS A 124 7.07 -4.43 7.98
N GLU A 125 6.85 -4.63 9.27
CA GLU A 125 7.52 -5.66 10.08
C GLU A 125 6.45 -6.52 10.79
N SER A 126 6.63 -7.84 10.78
CA SER A 126 5.78 -8.82 11.51
C SER A 126 6.59 -9.49 12.60
N PHE A 127 5.95 -9.83 13.72
CA PHE A 127 6.53 -10.63 14.81
C PHE A 127 6.15 -12.10 14.70
#